data_AF-A0A962ENE5-F1
#
_entry.id   AF-A0A962ENE5-F1
#
_cell.length_a   1.000
_cell.length_b   1.000
_cell.length_c   1.000
_cell.angle_alpha   90.00
_cell.angle_beta   90.00
_cell.angle_gamma   90.00
#
_symmetry.space_group_name_H-M   'P 1'
#
loop_
_entity.id
_entity.type
_entity.pdbx_description
1 polymer ?
#
loop_
_entity_poly.entity_id
_entity_poly.type
_entity_poly.pdbx_seq_one_letter_code
_entity_poly.pdbx_strand_id
1 'polypeptide(L)'
;QQGKLNLDALLKEPTHEEDIASGRASAVEEPVTIAAGPSSVERDFQVIVDSFQIKNGRVSVFDKTVSPPFRLQLKQLQASMSGSNEVLSAGLEGQLNDAAPLALKMEVTDLMKEKNGSVDFSIHHFDMGSLGVYSGRYLGWGIDRGQLNYDMNMQKNVSLLKGKNLLLLDQFQWGKKVESDQQIDVPVKTATALFRGVDGKIVIDVPLEGDISGPDFKLGKFITGAFANLFVKSLASPFTLLASVVNSEEDLASIAFQPGSHAVDESAAMKLHQVAVALEQRPSLNLLVQGAYTAADDLRALKELALARQMQEAGLSKAALLARNEEWQALVAVDCDQLYRKNPERYAACSSDDLDQQFSLVLQAQEVTGEQLQALAGNRALAVKNYLLENEAVPADRVFVKGDVVNDFQGVNLQINF
;
A
#
# COMPACT_ATOMS: atom_id res chain seq x y z
N GLN A 1 -0.65 -38.48 -26.83
CA GLN A 1 0.49 -37.91 -26.10
C GLN A 1 -0.06 -36.76 -25.24
N GLN A 2 0.08 -36.84 -23.92
CA GLN A 2 -0.29 -35.73 -23.03
C GLN A 2 0.81 -34.66 -23.16
N GLY A 3 0.56 -33.65 -23.99
CA GLY A 3 1.42 -32.48 -24.04
C GLY A 3 1.31 -31.73 -22.70
N LYS A 4 2.43 -31.58 -21.98
CA LYS A 4 2.55 -30.61 -20.90
C LYS A 4 3.04 -29.32 -21.52
N LEU A 5 2.15 -28.35 -21.73
CA LEU A 5 2.55 -26.99 -22.07
C LEU A 5 2.89 -26.27 -20.77
N ASN A 6 4.17 -26.02 -20.53
CA ASN A 6 4.60 -25.17 -19.42
C ASN A 6 4.76 -23.73 -19.95
N LEU A 7 3.81 -22.86 -19.64
CA LEU A 7 3.84 -21.45 -20.03
C LEU A 7 5.09 -20.72 -19.46
N ASP A 8 5.60 -21.15 -18.31
CA ASP A 8 6.85 -20.60 -17.75
C ASP A 8 8.06 -20.90 -18.64
N ALA A 9 8.06 -22.02 -19.37
CA ALA A 9 9.16 -22.41 -20.25
C ALA A 9 9.19 -21.60 -21.56
N LEU A 10 8.08 -20.96 -21.95
CA LEU A 10 8.04 -20.10 -23.13
C LEU A 10 8.70 -18.73 -22.87
N LEU A 11 8.71 -18.28 -21.61
CA LEU A 11 9.27 -16.99 -21.19
C LEU A 11 10.76 -17.03 -20.87
N LYS A 12 11.29 -18.22 -20.54
CA LYS A 12 12.70 -18.44 -20.23
C LYS A 12 13.52 -18.63 -21.50
N GLU A 13 14.75 -18.13 -21.48
CA GLU A 13 15.73 -18.47 -22.51
C GLU A 13 16.09 -19.96 -22.41
N PRO A 14 16.31 -20.65 -23.54
CA PRO A 14 16.82 -22.00 -23.52
C PRO A 14 18.25 -21.99 -22.99
N THR A 15 18.45 -22.37 -21.73
CA THR A 15 19.79 -22.67 -21.21
C THR A 15 20.27 -23.98 -21.82
N HIS A 16 21.34 -23.92 -22.61
CA HIS A 16 22.10 -25.11 -23.00
C HIS A 16 22.84 -25.63 -21.75
N GLU A 17 22.23 -26.58 -21.03
CA GLU A 17 22.96 -27.39 -20.06
C GLU A 17 23.61 -28.56 -20.82
N GLU A 18 24.91 -28.43 -21.10
CA GLU A 18 25.74 -29.59 -21.46
C GLU A 18 25.94 -30.45 -20.21
N ASP A 19 25.29 -31.62 -20.20
CA ASP A 19 25.46 -32.64 -19.17
C ASP A 19 26.84 -33.30 -19.34
N ILE A 20 27.84 -32.82 -18.59
CA ILE A 20 29.17 -33.43 -18.54
C ILE A 20 29.20 -34.52 -17.45
N ALA A 21 28.78 -35.73 -17.81
CA ALA A 21 28.96 -36.90 -16.96
C ALA A 21 30.39 -37.46 -17.08
N SER A 22 31.17 -37.33 -16.01
CA SER A 22 32.51 -37.90 -15.86
C SER A 22 32.49 -39.34 -15.34
N GLY A 23 33.18 -40.24 -16.05
CA GLY A 23 34.03 -41.25 -15.43
C GLY A 23 33.70 -42.74 -15.65
N ARG A 24 34.42 -43.41 -16.58
CA ARG A 24 35.52 -44.36 -16.26
C ARG A 24 36.11 -45.02 -17.52
N ALA A 25 37.42 -45.20 -17.49
CA ALA A 25 38.32 -45.62 -18.56
C ALA A 25 38.26 -47.11 -18.93
N SER A 26 38.56 -47.43 -20.20
CA SER A 26 39.84 -48.05 -20.61
C SER A 26 39.68 -48.89 -21.90
N ALA A 27 40.27 -48.44 -23.00
CA ALA A 27 40.95 -49.28 -24.01
C ALA A 27 41.68 -48.37 -25.01
N VAL A 28 42.96 -48.67 -25.23
CA VAL A 28 43.84 -48.00 -26.18
C VAL A 28 43.60 -48.60 -27.56
N GLU A 29 43.19 -47.77 -28.53
CA GLU A 29 43.27 -48.08 -29.96
C GLU A 29 43.99 -46.95 -30.71
N GLU A 30 44.79 -47.34 -31.69
CA GLU A 30 45.69 -46.53 -32.52
C GLU A 30 44.97 -45.45 -33.35
N PRO A 31 45.66 -44.36 -33.75
CA PRO A 31 45.01 -43.21 -34.36
C PRO A 31 44.60 -43.51 -35.80
N VAL A 32 43.30 -43.70 -36.03
CA VAL A 32 42.71 -43.58 -37.37
C VAL A 32 42.50 -42.09 -37.64
N THR A 33 43.32 -41.53 -38.52
CA THR A 33 43.11 -40.19 -39.08
C THR A 33 41.82 -40.21 -39.90
N ILE A 34 40.70 -39.84 -39.29
CA ILE A 34 39.45 -39.57 -40.01
C ILE A 34 39.62 -38.21 -40.68
N ALA A 35 39.69 -38.23 -42.01
CA ALA A 35 39.65 -37.03 -42.84
C ALA A 35 38.42 -36.18 -42.44
N ALA A 36 38.64 -34.89 -42.20
CA ALA A 36 37.59 -33.92 -41.94
C ALA A 36 36.55 -33.97 -43.08
N GLY A 37 35.38 -34.55 -42.79
CA GLY A 37 34.22 -34.42 -43.65
C GLY A 37 33.81 -32.94 -43.76
N PRO A 38 33.11 -32.54 -44.83
CA PRO A 38 32.76 -31.15 -45.07
C PRO A 38 31.98 -30.61 -43.87
N SER A 39 32.40 -29.45 -43.36
CA SER A 39 31.74 -28.71 -42.30
C SER A 39 30.23 -28.73 -42.52
N SER A 40 29.49 -29.31 -41.57
CA SER A 40 28.04 -29.26 -41.58
C SER A 40 27.62 -27.80 -41.62
N VAL A 41 27.01 -27.37 -42.73
CA VAL A 41 26.27 -26.11 -42.77
C VAL A 41 25.15 -26.27 -41.74
N GLU A 42 25.31 -25.68 -40.56
CA GLU A 42 24.21 -25.50 -39.61
C GLU A 42 23.12 -24.76 -40.38
N ARG A 43 22.04 -25.46 -40.70
CA ARG A 43 20.85 -24.80 -41.22
C ARG A 43 20.13 -24.21 -40.03
N ASP A 44 19.98 -22.90 -40.03
CA ASP A 44 19.12 -22.22 -39.08
C ASP A 44 17.74 -22.89 -39.08
N PHE A 45 17.33 -23.40 -37.91
CA PHE A 45 16.05 -24.07 -37.76
C PHE A 45 14.91 -23.07 -38.02
N GLN A 46 14.01 -23.41 -38.94
CA GLN A 46 12.89 -22.55 -39.33
C GLN A 46 11.55 -23.12 -38.86
N VAL A 47 10.80 -22.30 -38.14
CA VAL A 47 9.40 -22.51 -37.74
C VAL A 47 8.54 -21.63 -38.64
N ILE A 48 7.57 -22.25 -39.30
CA ILE A 48 6.50 -21.57 -40.04
C ILE A 48 5.17 -22.20 -39.63
N VAL A 49 4.22 -21.37 -39.25
CA VAL A 49 2.85 -21.73 -38.94
C VAL A 49 1.96 -20.93 -39.89
N ASP A 50 1.57 -21.55 -41.02
CA ASP A 50 0.70 -20.87 -41.99
C ASP A 50 -0.66 -20.51 -41.36
N SER A 51 -1.31 -21.50 -40.74
CA SER A 51 -2.53 -21.26 -39.97
C SER A 51 -2.83 -22.45 -39.06
N PHE A 52 -3.16 -22.12 -37.81
CA PHE A 52 -3.83 -23.02 -36.87
C PHE A 52 -5.12 -22.35 -36.43
N GLN A 53 -6.24 -23.09 -36.42
CA GLN A 53 -7.54 -22.56 -36.01
C GLN A 53 -8.31 -23.59 -35.19
N ILE A 54 -8.94 -23.14 -34.11
CA ILE A 54 -10.00 -23.84 -33.39
C ILE A 54 -11.28 -23.03 -33.60
N LYS A 55 -12.35 -23.71 -34.04
CA LYS A 55 -13.67 -23.08 -34.22
C LYS A 55 -14.70 -23.76 -33.33
N ASN A 56 -15.41 -22.96 -32.54
CA ASN A 56 -16.49 -23.35 -31.64
C ASN A 56 -16.08 -24.50 -30.70
N GLY A 57 -14.86 -24.41 -30.16
CA GLY A 57 -14.31 -25.39 -29.24
C GLY A 57 -14.98 -25.34 -27.86
N ARG A 58 -14.76 -26.40 -27.09
CA ARG A 58 -15.13 -26.48 -25.68
C ARG A 58 -13.99 -27.07 -24.87
N VAL A 59 -13.65 -26.43 -23.77
CA VAL A 59 -12.69 -26.93 -22.79
C VAL A 59 -13.38 -27.01 -21.44
N SER A 60 -13.11 -28.07 -20.68
CA SER A 60 -13.63 -28.23 -19.32
C SER A 60 -12.49 -28.59 -18.39
N VAL A 61 -12.32 -27.78 -17.35
CA VAL A 61 -11.30 -27.96 -16.33
C VAL A 61 -11.98 -28.47 -15.07
N PHE A 62 -11.38 -29.50 -14.46
CA PHE A 62 -11.83 -30.10 -13.22
C PHE A 62 -10.65 -30.17 -12.26
N ASP A 63 -10.66 -29.32 -11.24
CA ASP A 63 -9.66 -29.34 -10.19
C ASP A 63 -10.21 -30.06 -8.96
N LYS A 64 -9.64 -31.24 -8.69
CA LYS A 64 -9.97 -32.10 -7.55
C LYS A 64 -9.03 -31.89 -6.35
N THR A 65 -8.09 -30.95 -6.44
CA THR A 65 -7.16 -30.63 -5.36
C THR A 65 -7.79 -29.73 -4.29
N VAL A 66 -8.93 -29.12 -4.60
CA VAL A 66 -9.75 -28.31 -3.69
C VAL A 66 -11.07 -29.00 -3.36
N SER A 67 -11.69 -28.61 -2.24
CA SER A 67 -12.97 -29.14 -1.78
C SER A 67 -13.97 -28.01 -1.52
N PRO A 68 -15.18 -28.03 -2.12
CA PRO A 68 -15.61 -28.96 -3.17
C PRO A 68 -14.77 -28.83 -4.46
N PRO A 69 -14.74 -29.84 -5.35
CA PRO A 69 -13.98 -29.78 -6.59
C PRO A 69 -14.41 -28.62 -7.47
N PHE A 70 -13.45 -27.83 -7.92
CA PHE A 70 -13.67 -26.70 -8.80
C PHE A 70 -13.90 -27.17 -10.24
N ARG A 71 -14.84 -26.51 -10.94
CA ARG A 71 -15.17 -26.80 -12.33
C ARG A 71 -15.26 -25.50 -13.10
N LEU A 72 -14.67 -25.51 -14.28
CA LEU A 72 -14.69 -24.37 -15.19
C LEU A 72 -14.95 -24.86 -16.60
N GLN A 73 -15.85 -24.19 -17.32
CA GLN A 73 -16.15 -24.51 -18.72
C GLN A 73 -15.88 -23.30 -19.60
N LEU A 74 -14.98 -23.47 -20.58
CA LEU A 74 -14.80 -22.53 -21.67
C LEU A 74 -15.58 -23.02 -22.88
N LYS A 75 -16.50 -22.20 -23.37
CA LYS A 75 -17.38 -22.48 -24.50
C LYS A 75 -17.16 -21.46 -25.60
N GLN A 76 -17.64 -21.80 -26.80
CA GLN A 76 -17.52 -20.97 -27.99
C GLN A 76 -16.05 -20.56 -28.25
N LEU A 77 -15.11 -21.46 -27.93
CA LEU A 77 -13.69 -21.20 -28.06
C LEU A 77 -13.33 -21.01 -29.54
N GLN A 78 -12.87 -19.81 -29.85
CA GLN A 78 -12.21 -19.47 -31.09
C GLN A 78 -10.73 -19.30 -30.78
N ALA A 79 -9.85 -20.03 -31.45
CA ALA A 79 -8.42 -19.81 -31.34
C ALA A 79 -7.79 -19.73 -32.72
N SER A 80 -6.78 -18.89 -32.86
CA SER A 80 -5.99 -18.76 -34.09
C SER A 80 -4.52 -18.59 -33.75
N MET A 81 -3.65 -19.19 -34.54
CA MET A 81 -2.21 -18.96 -34.45
C MET A 81 -1.60 -18.99 -35.86
N SER A 82 -0.70 -18.08 -36.14
CA SER A 82 0.03 -17.99 -37.40
C SER A 82 1.33 -17.24 -37.19
N GLY A 83 2.34 -17.54 -37.99
CA GLY A 83 3.61 -16.82 -37.93
C GLY A 83 4.79 -17.59 -38.48
N SER A 84 5.97 -17.04 -38.21
CA SER A 84 7.27 -17.59 -38.58
C SER A 84 8.26 -17.43 -37.42
N ASN A 85 9.53 -17.75 -37.64
CA ASN A 85 10.62 -17.45 -36.72
C ASN A 85 10.69 -15.98 -36.27
N GLU A 86 10.31 -15.05 -37.16
CA GLU A 86 10.42 -13.62 -36.89
C GLU A 86 9.29 -13.12 -36.01
N VAL A 87 8.05 -13.54 -36.30
CA VAL A 87 6.86 -13.13 -35.55
C VAL A 87 5.86 -14.28 -35.51
N LEU A 88 5.39 -14.62 -34.30
CA LEU A 88 4.29 -15.53 -34.03
C LEU A 88 3.17 -14.78 -33.34
N SER A 89 1.99 -14.78 -33.95
CA SER A 89 0.79 -14.20 -33.37
C SER A 89 -0.20 -15.31 -33.00
N ALA A 90 -0.80 -15.19 -31.82
CA ALA A 90 -1.86 -16.08 -31.35
C ALA A 90 -3.01 -15.27 -30.75
N GLY A 91 -4.22 -15.76 -30.95
CA GLY A 91 -5.45 -15.17 -30.45
C GLY A 91 -6.38 -16.24 -29.91
N LEU A 92 -7.09 -15.94 -28.85
CA LEU A 92 -8.10 -16.81 -28.27
C LEU A 92 -9.25 -15.98 -27.72
N GLU A 93 -10.47 -16.37 -28.06
CA GLU A 93 -11.71 -15.79 -27.55
C GLU A 93 -12.67 -16.90 -27.11
N GLY A 94 -13.50 -16.61 -26.10
CA GLY A 94 -14.55 -17.52 -25.68
C GLY A 94 -15.32 -17.02 -24.47
N GLN A 95 -16.14 -17.88 -23.89
CA GLN A 95 -16.95 -17.55 -22.70
C GLN A 95 -16.75 -18.59 -21.59
N LEU A 96 -16.45 -18.14 -20.38
CA LEU A 96 -16.42 -18.96 -19.18
C LEU A 96 -17.83 -19.06 -18.56
N ASN A 97 -18.24 -20.29 -18.26
CA ASN A 97 -19.49 -20.62 -17.56
C ASN A 97 -20.74 -19.91 -18.13
N ASP A 98 -20.77 -19.73 -19.47
CA ASP A 98 -21.87 -19.09 -20.23
C ASP A 98 -22.10 -17.59 -19.96
N ALA A 99 -21.24 -16.91 -19.19
CA ALA A 99 -21.50 -15.53 -18.76
C ALA A 99 -20.29 -14.59 -18.87
N ALA A 100 -19.07 -15.12 -18.81
CA ALA A 100 -17.87 -14.30 -18.70
C ALA A 100 -17.04 -14.35 -19.99
N PRO A 101 -17.17 -13.37 -20.90
CA PRO A 101 -16.33 -13.30 -22.09
C PRO A 101 -14.86 -13.14 -21.69
N LEU A 102 -14.00 -13.85 -22.42
CA LEU A 102 -12.56 -13.74 -22.27
C LEU A 102 -11.90 -13.59 -23.63
N ALA A 103 -10.83 -12.83 -23.66
CA ALA A 103 -9.99 -12.64 -24.83
C ALA A 103 -8.51 -12.72 -24.43
N LEU A 104 -7.70 -13.29 -25.29
CA LEU A 104 -6.25 -13.35 -25.19
C LEU A 104 -5.68 -13.03 -26.57
N LYS A 105 -4.73 -12.10 -26.63
CA LYS A 105 -3.89 -11.85 -27.79
C LYS A 105 -2.44 -11.94 -27.34
N MET A 106 -1.64 -12.58 -28.17
CA MET A 106 -0.22 -12.77 -27.91
C MET A 106 0.55 -12.54 -29.20
N GLU A 107 1.66 -11.82 -29.08
CA GLU A 107 2.65 -11.68 -30.14
C GLU A 107 4.01 -12.01 -29.56
N VAL A 108 4.79 -12.81 -30.28
CA VAL A 108 6.17 -13.15 -29.90
C VAL A 108 7.05 -12.89 -31.11
N THR A 109 8.11 -12.10 -30.94
CA THR A 109 9.09 -11.87 -32.00
C THR A 109 10.40 -12.59 -31.69
N ASP A 110 11.19 -12.84 -32.73
CA ASP A 110 12.53 -13.41 -32.64
C ASP A 110 12.55 -14.75 -31.88
N LEU A 111 11.67 -15.69 -32.25
CA LEU A 111 11.44 -16.98 -31.56
C LEU A 111 12.71 -17.80 -31.29
N MET A 112 13.73 -17.61 -32.13
CA MET A 112 14.99 -18.35 -32.13
C MET A 112 16.15 -17.58 -31.47
N LYS A 113 15.92 -16.32 -31.04
CA LYS A 113 16.92 -15.46 -30.37
C LYS A 113 16.38 -14.97 -29.02
N GLU A 114 16.50 -13.67 -28.75
CA GLU A 114 15.91 -13.01 -27.58
C GLU A 114 14.42 -12.79 -27.82
N LYS A 115 13.60 -13.72 -27.32
CA LYS A 115 12.15 -13.69 -27.52
C LYS A 115 11.55 -12.44 -26.89
N ASN A 116 11.09 -11.50 -27.71
CA ASN A 116 10.28 -10.37 -27.26
C ASN A 116 8.81 -10.68 -27.46
N GLY A 117 7.92 -9.91 -26.82
CA GLY A 117 6.51 -10.14 -27.07
C GLY A 117 5.57 -9.35 -26.19
N SER A 118 4.29 -9.47 -26.53
CA SER A 118 3.19 -8.88 -25.79
C SER A 118 2.12 -9.92 -25.50
N VAL A 119 1.43 -9.72 -24.37
CA VAL A 119 0.25 -10.48 -24.00
C VAL A 119 -0.82 -9.50 -23.52
N ASP A 120 -1.95 -9.52 -24.21
CA ASP A 120 -3.17 -8.84 -23.79
C ASP A 120 -4.18 -9.90 -23.39
N PHE A 121 -4.65 -9.85 -22.15
CA PHE A 121 -5.69 -10.74 -21.65
C PHE A 121 -6.78 -9.91 -21.00
N SER A 122 -8.03 -10.25 -21.30
CA SER A 122 -9.16 -9.73 -20.55
C SER A 122 -10.18 -10.81 -20.22
N ILE A 123 -10.83 -10.63 -19.09
CA ILE A 123 -12.01 -11.38 -18.69
C ILE A 123 -12.96 -10.43 -17.98
N HIS A 124 -14.24 -10.47 -18.36
CA HIS A 124 -15.25 -9.59 -17.81
C HIS A 124 -16.43 -10.38 -17.24
N HIS A 125 -17.09 -9.82 -16.23
CA HIS A 125 -18.28 -10.39 -15.58
C HIS A 125 -18.08 -11.81 -15.03
N PHE A 126 -16.86 -12.15 -14.60
CA PHE A 126 -16.59 -13.47 -14.05
C PHE A 126 -17.19 -13.63 -12.65
N ASP A 127 -18.02 -14.65 -12.45
CA ASP A 127 -18.67 -14.92 -11.17
C ASP A 127 -17.65 -15.47 -10.14
N MET A 128 -17.34 -14.61 -9.17
CA MET A 128 -16.34 -14.87 -8.14
C MET A 128 -16.76 -15.93 -7.12
N GLY A 129 -18.06 -16.24 -7.00
CA GLY A 129 -18.53 -17.29 -6.08
C GLY A 129 -17.87 -18.63 -6.37
N SER A 130 -17.56 -18.90 -7.64
CA SER A 130 -16.84 -20.10 -8.07
C SER A 130 -15.39 -20.19 -7.54
N LEU A 131 -14.75 -19.06 -7.22
CA LEU A 131 -13.39 -19.00 -6.65
C LEU A 131 -13.38 -19.07 -5.12
N GLY A 132 -14.55 -19.09 -4.48
CA GLY A 132 -14.66 -19.15 -3.02
C GLY A 132 -13.92 -20.34 -2.39
N VAL A 133 -13.75 -21.44 -3.13
CA VAL A 133 -12.96 -22.61 -2.69
C VAL A 133 -11.46 -22.31 -2.59
N TYR A 134 -10.92 -21.48 -3.47
CA TYR A 134 -9.52 -21.07 -3.44
C TYR A 134 -9.29 -19.97 -2.41
N SER A 135 -10.18 -18.97 -2.35
CA SER A 135 -10.08 -17.92 -1.33
C SER A 135 -10.24 -18.50 0.07
N GLY A 136 -11.15 -19.46 0.27
CA GLY A 136 -11.29 -20.15 1.55
C GLY A 136 -10.00 -20.87 1.96
N ARG A 137 -9.37 -21.57 1.01
CA ARG A 137 -8.12 -22.30 1.23
C ARG A 137 -6.93 -21.40 1.51
N TYR A 138 -6.73 -20.33 0.75
CA TYR A 138 -5.51 -19.53 0.80
C TYR A 138 -5.64 -18.21 1.57
N LEU A 139 -6.86 -17.69 1.72
CA LEU A 139 -7.15 -16.43 2.40
C LEU A 139 -8.00 -16.60 3.67
N GLY A 140 -8.47 -17.82 3.96
CA GLY A 140 -9.28 -18.11 5.15
C GLY A 140 -10.73 -17.61 5.07
N TRP A 141 -11.18 -17.12 3.92
CA TRP A 141 -12.53 -16.60 3.71
C TRP A 141 -13.08 -17.03 2.35
N GLY A 142 -14.27 -17.62 2.33
CA GLY A 142 -15.00 -17.88 1.08
C GLY A 142 -15.46 -16.59 0.42
N ILE A 143 -16.06 -16.69 -0.76
CA ILE A 143 -16.70 -15.57 -1.46
C ILE A 143 -18.20 -15.86 -1.50
N ASP A 144 -19.00 -14.93 -0.99
CA ASP A 144 -20.47 -15.04 -1.04
C ASP A 144 -20.99 -14.64 -2.41
N ARG A 145 -20.52 -13.49 -2.91
CA ARG A 145 -20.87 -12.95 -4.23
C ARG A 145 -19.83 -11.95 -4.73
N GLY A 146 -19.88 -11.68 -6.03
CA GLY A 146 -19.14 -10.61 -6.68
C GLY A 146 -18.86 -10.94 -8.15
N GLN A 147 -18.59 -9.91 -8.94
CA GLN A 147 -18.14 -10.04 -10.32
C GLN A 147 -16.73 -9.51 -10.47
N LEU A 148 -15.89 -10.25 -11.19
CA LEU A 148 -14.53 -9.87 -11.53
C LEU A 148 -14.46 -9.41 -12.97
N ASN A 149 -13.83 -8.27 -13.17
CA ASN A 149 -13.25 -7.85 -14.43
C ASN A 149 -11.74 -7.75 -14.24
N TYR A 150 -10.98 -8.33 -15.15
CA TYR A 150 -9.53 -8.31 -15.10
C TYR A 150 -8.98 -8.04 -16.48
N ASP A 151 -8.17 -6.99 -16.58
CA ASP A 151 -7.47 -6.56 -17.78
C ASP A 151 -5.97 -6.61 -17.51
N MET A 152 -5.24 -7.32 -18.36
CA MET A 152 -3.80 -7.51 -18.26
C MET A 152 -3.16 -7.17 -19.59
N ASN A 153 -2.24 -6.21 -19.57
CA ASN A 153 -1.35 -5.90 -20.69
C ASN A 153 0.09 -6.13 -20.21
N MET A 154 0.82 -7.01 -20.87
CA MET A 154 2.21 -7.30 -20.56
C MET A 154 3.06 -7.19 -21.81
N GLN A 155 4.28 -6.69 -21.63
CA GLN A 155 5.28 -6.54 -22.67
C GLN A 155 6.63 -7.01 -22.12
N LYS A 156 7.30 -7.85 -22.89
CA LYS A 156 8.66 -8.30 -22.62
C LYS A 156 9.59 -7.68 -23.66
N ASN A 157 10.64 -7.02 -23.18
CA ASN A 157 11.76 -6.53 -23.99
C ASN A 157 13.08 -7.07 -23.41
N VAL A 158 13.68 -8.02 -24.12
CA VAL A 158 14.84 -8.81 -23.72
C VAL A 158 14.59 -9.49 -22.37
N SER A 159 15.20 -9.03 -21.29
CA SER A 159 14.97 -9.58 -19.95
C SER A 159 13.90 -8.83 -19.16
N LEU A 160 13.48 -7.64 -19.61
CA LEU A 160 12.60 -6.76 -18.85
C LEU A 160 11.14 -7.04 -19.19
N LEU A 161 10.38 -7.46 -18.17
CA LEU A 161 8.94 -7.64 -18.24
C LEU A 161 8.26 -6.43 -17.59
N LYS A 162 7.39 -5.76 -18.36
CA LYS A 162 6.53 -4.68 -17.90
C LYS A 162 5.08 -5.05 -18.10
N GLY A 163 4.19 -4.61 -17.23
CA GLY A 163 2.77 -4.82 -17.44
C GLY A 163 1.87 -3.99 -16.55
N LYS A 164 0.65 -3.76 -17.04
CA LYS A 164 -0.46 -3.17 -16.31
C LYS A 164 -1.50 -4.25 -16.03
N ASN A 165 -1.95 -4.33 -14.79
CA ASN A 165 -2.93 -5.32 -14.36
C ASN A 165 -4.02 -4.57 -13.60
N LEU A 166 -5.17 -4.45 -14.22
CA LEU A 166 -6.33 -3.79 -13.63
C LEU A 166 -7.34 -4.86 -13.22
N LEU A 167 -7.57 -4.94 -11.92
CA LEU A 167 -8.55 -5.83 -11.32
C LEU A 167 -9.69 -4.97 -10.75
N LEU A 168 -10.91 -5.26 -11.20
CA LEU A 168 -12.14 -4.62 -10.73
C LEU A 168 -13.06 -5.70 -10.15
N LEU A 169 -13.40 -5.56 -8.87
CA LEU A 169 -14.47 -6.34 -8.25
C LEU A 169 -15.71 -5.47 -8.07
N ASP A 170 -16.84 -5.96 -8.56
CA ASP A 170 -18.15 -5.33 -8.39
C ASP A 170 -19.05 -6.19 -7.50
N GLN A 171 -19.83 -5.55 -6.64
CA GLN A 171 -20.73 -6.16 -5.65
C GLN A 171 -20.06 -7.24 -4.78
N PHE A 172 -18.75 -7.13 -4.57
CA PHE A 172 -17.97 -8.14 -3.88
C PHE A 172 -18.31 -8.23 -2.40
N GLN A 173 -18.50 -9.45 -1.91
CA GLN A 173 -18.77 -9.75 -0.52
C GLN A 173 -18.02 -11.02 -0.10
N TRP A 174 -17.23 -10.91 0.97
CA TRP A 174 -16.65 -12.08 1.63
C TRP A 174 -17.75 -12.97 2.20
N GLY A 175 -17.61 -14.28 2.02
CA GLY A 175 -18.45 -15.30 2.61
C GLY A 175 -18.01 -15.69 4.03
N LYS A 176 -18.28 -16.94 4.39
CA LYS A 176 -17.93 -17.47 5.72
C LYS A 176 -16.41 -17.63 5.86
N LYS A 177 -15.92 -17.49 7.09
CA LYS A 177 -14.55 -17.88 7.45
C LYS A 177 -14.39 -19.37 7.20
N VAL A 178 -13.24 -19.75 6.65
CA VAL A 178 -12.85 -21.13 6.36
C VAL A 178 -11.54 -21.36 7.08
N GLU A 179 -11.49 -22.33 7.99
CA GLU A 179 -10.24 -22.72 8.62
C GLU A 179 -9.39 -23.51 7.61
N SER A 180 -8.18 -23.04 7.37
CA SER A 180 -7.23 -23.66 6.45
C SER A 180 -5.81 -23.52 7.00
N ASP A 181 -5.07 -24.63 6.99
CA ASP A 181 -3.64 -24.68 7.36
C ASP A 181 -2.74 -24.00 6.31
N GLN A 182 -3.28 -23.71 5.13
CA GLN A 182 -2.58 -23.04 4.02
C GLN A 182 -2.96 -21.57 3.87
N GLN A 183 -3.75 -21.02 4.79
CA GLN A 183 -4.12 -19.61 4.72
C GLN A 183 -2.90 -18.73 5.04
N ILE A 184 -2.76 -17.64 4.28
CA ILE A 184 -1.81 -16.59 4.63
C ILE A 184 -2.41 -15.71 5.73
N ASP A 185 -1.57 -15.22 6.63
CA ASP A 185 -1.97 -14.32 7.70
C ASP A 185 -2.09 -12.88 7.17
N VAL A 186 -3.17 -12.61 6.44
CA VAL A 186 -3.46 -11.29 5.87
C VAL A 186 -4.87 -10.86 6.30
N PRO A 187 -5.05 -9.62 6.78
CA PRO A 187 -6.36 -9.10 7.14
C PRO A 187 -7.14 -8.73 5.86
N VAL A 188 -7.66 -9.75 5.16
CA VAL A 188 -8.24 -9.60 3.82
C VAL A 188 -9.46 -8.68 3.78
N LYS A 189 -10.23 -8.60 4.87
CA LYS A 189 -11.37 -7.67 4.97
C LYS A 189 -10.91 -6.22 4.98
N THR A 190 -9.93 -5.92 5.84
CA THR A 190 -9.24 -4.64 5.96
C THR A 190 -8.65 -4.24 4.61
N ALA A 191 -7.91 -5.15 3.96
CA ALA A 191 -7.36 -4.93 2.63
C ALA A 191 -8.46 -4.56 1.62
N THR A 192 -9.55 -5.32 1.55
CA THR A 192 -10.65 -5.01 0.62
C THR A 192 -11.39 -3.71 0.93
N ALA A 193 -11.47 -3.31 2.20
CA ALA A 193 -12.12 -2.07 2.61
C ALA A 193 -11.30 -0.83 2.22
N LEU A 194 -9.97 -0.92 2.23
CA LEU A 194 -9.08 0.17 1.76
C LEU A 194 -9.30 0.52 0.28
N PHE A 195 -9.50 -0.50 -0.56
CA PHE A 195 -9.65 -0.31 -2.00
C PHE A 195 -11.09 -0.10 -2.46
N ARG A 196 -12.07 -0.21 -1.56
CA ARG A 196 -13.49 -0.04 -1.90
C ARG A 196 -13.82 1.43 -2.08
N GLY A 197 -14.39 1.78 -3.22
CA GLY A 197 -14.84 3.13 -3.56
C GLY A 197 -16.29 3.40 -3.11
N VAL A 198 -16.76 4.61 -3.40
CA VAL A 198 -18.14 5.08 -3.13
C VAL A 198 -19.22 4.26 -3.82
N ASP A 199 -18.91 3.73 -5.01
CA ASP A 199 -19.81 2.87 -5.79
C ASP A 199 -19.79 1.41 -5.32
N GLY A 200 -19.04 1.11 -4.24
CA GLY A 200 -18.87 -0.23 -3.71
C GLY A 200 -17.90 -1.11 -4.49
N LYS A 201 -17.31 -0.60 -5.58
CA LYS A 201 -16.34 -1.34 -6.38
C LYS A 201 -14.96 -1.32 -5.74
N ILE A 202 -14.21 -2.39 -5.96
CA ILE A 202 -12.83 -2.51 -5.53
C ILE A 202 -11.96 -2.48 -6.78
N VAL A 203 -11.19 -1.40 -6.93
CA VAL A 203 -10.27 -1.21 -8.06
C VAL A 203 -8.84 -1.40 -7.57
N ILE A 204 -8.11 -2.31 -8.19
CA ILE A 204 -6.73 -2.62 -7.86
C ILE A 204 -5.91 -2.52 -9.15
N ASP A 205 -5.02 -1.54 -9.19
CA ASP A 205 -4.02 -1.39 -10.25
C ASP A 205 -2.68 -1.87 -9.72
N VAL A 206 -2.14 -2.92 -10.35
CA VAL A 206 -0.82 -3.48 -10.01
C VAL A 206 0.11 -3.29 -11.19
N PRO A 207 1.00 -2.29 -11.15
CA PRO A 207 2.09 -2.21 -12.10
C PRO A 207 3.06 -3.37 -11.84
N LEU A 208 3.45 -4.04 -12.91
CA LEU A 208 4.49 -5.05 -12.91
C LEU A 208 5.69 -4.53 -13.67
N GLU A 209 6.86 -4.56 -13.04
CA GLU A 209 8.14 -4.32 -13.69
C GLU A 209 9.18 -5.23 -13.04
N GLY A 210 9.95 -5.97 -13.84
CA GLY A 210 10.99 -6.84 -13.31
C GLY A 210 11.81 -7.54 -14.39
N ASP A 211 13.04 -7.89 -14.04
CA ASP A 211 13.91 -8.72 -14.87
C ASP A 211 13.56 -10.21 -14.70
N ILE A 212 13.44 -10.92 -15.83
CA ILE A 212 13.03 -12.33 -15.89
C ILE A 212 14.17 -13.29 -16.32
N SER A 213 15.39 -12.79 -16.49
CA SER A 213 16.56 -13.58 -16.90
C SER A 213 17.04 -14.58 -15.84
N GLY A 214 16.64 -14.39 -14.58
CA GLY A 214 17.04 -15.26 -13.48
C GLY A 214 16.52 -16.70 -13.63
N PRO A 215 17.35 -17.73 -13.39
CA PRO A 215 16.94 -19.14 -13.53
C PRO A 215 15.78 -19.52 -12.59
N ASP A 216 15.71 -18.88 -11.42
CA ASP A 216 14.67 -19.06 -10.41
C ASP A 216 13.37 -18.28 -10.68
N PHE A 217 13.32 -17.46 -11.75
CA PHE A 217 12.12 -16.71 -12.10
C PHE A 217 10.93 -17.65 -12.33
N LYS A 218 9.76 -17.27 -11.80
CA LYS A 218 8.48 -17.93 -12.03
C LYS A 218 7.40 -16.87 -12.19
N LEU A 219 6.70 -16.87 -13.32
CA LEU A 219 5.71 -15.85 -13.64
C LEU A 219 4.62 -15.76 -12.56
N GLY A 220 4.11 -16.92 -12.13
CA GLY A 220 3.11 -16.99 -11.08
C GLY A 220 3.57 -16.32 -9.78
N LYS A 221 4.80 -16.60 -9.32
CA LYS A 221 5.36 -16.00 -8.10
C LYS A 221 5.55 -14.49 -8.25
N PHE A 222 6.01 -14.04 -9.42
CA PHE A 222 6.20 -12.63 -9.71
C PHE A 222 4.88 -11.85 -9.63
N ILE A 223 3.84 -12.34 -10.30
CA ILE A 223 2.50 -11.73 -10.27
C ILE A 223 1.93 -11.78 -8.84
N THR A 224 1.89 -12.95 -8.20
CA THR A 224 1.35 -13.06 -6.83
C THR A 224 2.12 -12.22 -5.82
N GLY A 225 3.44 -12.10 -6.00
CA GLY A 225 4.30 -11.29 -5.15
C GLY A 225 4.00 -9.79 -5.27
N ALA A 226 3.70 -9.31 -6.48
CA ALA A 226 3.32 -7.92 -6.69
C ALA A 226 1.99 -7.57 -6.02
N PHE A 227 0.96 -8.42 -6.18
CA PHE A 227 -0.32 -8.25 -5.48
C PHE A 227 -0.13 -8.31 -3.96
N ALA A 228 0.59 -9.31 -3.45
CA ALA A 228 0.87 -9.44 -2.02
C ALA A 228 1.59 -8.21 -1.46
N ASN A 229 2.62 -7.73 -2.15
CA ASN A 229 3.37 -6.54 -1.76
C ASN A 229 2.51 -5.27 -1.79
N LEU A 230 1.63 -5.10 -2.80
CA LEU A 230 0.68 -4.00 -2.82
C LEU A 230 -0.21 -4.03 -1.57
N PHE A 231 -0.80 -5.18 -1.23
CA PHE A 231 -1.65 -5.32 -0.05
C PHE A 231 -0.89 -5.08 1.25
N VAL A 232 0.30 -5.66 1.43
CA VAL A 232 1.13 -5.46 2.63
C VAL A 232 1.48 -3.97 2.80
N LYS A 233 1.94 -3.31 1.74
CA LYS A 233 2.25 -1.86 1.79
C LYS A 233 1.02 -1.01 2.11
N SER A 234 -0.11 -1.36 1.51
CA SER A 234 -1.38 -0.66 1.72
C SER A 234 -1.87 -0.77 3.17
N LEU A 235 -1.69 -1.93 3.78
CA LEU A 235 -2.04 -2.18 5.18
C LEU A 235 -1.06 -1.52 6.15
N ALA A 236 0.22 -1.46 5.81
CA ALA A 236 1.24 -0.79 6.62
C ALA A 236 1.08 0.73 6.61
N SER A 237 0.62 1.30 5.50
CA SER A 237 0.50 2.75 5.30
C SER A 237 -0.83 3.13 4.64
N PRO A 238 -1.97 2.97 5.34
CA PRO A 238 -3.29 3.23 4.76
C PRO A 238 -3.45 4.69 4.33
N PHE A 239 -2.80 5.64 5.01
CA PHE A 239 -2.83 7.06 4.64
C PHE A 239 -2.06 7.37 3.36
N THR A 240 -1.08 6.55 2.93
CA THR A 240 -0.45 6.70 1.62
C THR A 240 -1.44 6.43 0.49
N LEU A 241 -2.34 5.44 0.67
CA LEU A 241 -3.43 5.21 -0.27
C LEU A 241 -4.46 6.32 -0.24
N LEU A 242 -4.77 6.88 0.93
CA LEU A 242 -5.71 7.99 1.04
C LEU A 242 -5.15 9.28 0.42
N ALA A 243 -3.86 9.54 0.59
CA ALA A 243 -3.17 10.66 -0.02
C ALA A 243 -3.17 10.55 -1.55
N SER A 244 -2.96 9.34 -2.11
CA SER A 244 -3.00 9.15 -3.56
C SER A 244 -4.39 9.39 -4.17
N VAL A 245 -5.47 9.10 -3.44
CA VAL A 245 -6.85 9.39 -3.88
C VAL A 245 -7.09 10.90 -4.06
N VAL A 246 -6.42 11.73 -3.27
CA VAL A 246 -6.52 13.20 -3.34
C VAL A 246 -5.34 13.86 -4.04
N ASN A 247 -4.47 13.07 -4.69
CA ASN A 247 -3.23 13.54 -5.34
C ASN A 247 -2.32 14.37 -4.40
N SER A 248 -2.26 13.98 -3.12
CA SER A 248 -1.40 14.61 -2.11
C SER A 248 -0.14 13.78 -1.86
N GLU A 249 0.98 14.46 -1.66
CA GLU A 249 2.23 13.86 -1.18
C GLU A 249 2.40 14.01 0.35
N GLU A 250 1.46 14.70 1.01
CA GLU A 250 1.51 14.91 2.45
C GLU A 250 1.18 13.62 3.23
N ASP A 251 1.84 13.46 4.37
CA ASP A 251 1.51 12.39 5.31
C ASP A 251 0.19 12.69 6.03
N LEU A 252 -0.93 12.20 5.51
CA LEU A 252 -2.25 12.38 6.10
C LEU A 252 -2.45 11.67 7.45
N ALA A 253 -1.49 10.88 7.95
CA ALA A 253 -1.63 10.15 9.21
C ALA A 253 -1.46 11.02 10.46
N SER A 254 -1.08 12.29 10.32
CA SER A 254 -0.78 13.16 11.45
C SER A 254 -1.25 14.60 11.23
N ILE A 255 -1.78 15.26 12.26
CA ILE A 255 -2.19 16.66 12.23
C ILE A 255 -1.39 17.43 13.28
N ALA A 256 -0.49 18.31 12.84
CA ALA A 256 0.35 19.10 13.72
C ALA A 256 -0.46 20.22 14.39
N PHE A 257 -0.10 20.53 15.63
CA PHE A 257 -0.65 21.66 16.38
C PHE A 257 0.48 22.52 16.94
N GLN A 258 0.21 23.80 17.18
CA GLN A 258 1.15 24.66 17.91
C GLN A 258 1.36 24.17 19.36
N PRO A 259 2.55 24.35 19.95
CA PRO A 259 2.82 23.95 21.33
C PRO A 259 1.81 24.58 22.30
N GLY A 260 1.28 23.79 23.24
CA GLY A 260 0.31 24.27 24.22
C GLY A 260 -1.07 24.64 23.67
N SER A 261 -1.30 24.49 22.36
CA SER A 261 -2.55 24.84 21.69
C SER A 261 -3.31 23.62 21.18
N HIS A 262 -4.64 23.72 21.18
CA HIS A 262 -5.55 22.79 20.53
C HIS A 262 -6.42 23.48 19.46
N ALA A 263 -6.03 24.68 19.02
CA ALA A 263 -6.69 25.38 17.92
C ALA A 263 -6.27 24.75 16.58
N VAL A 264 -7.25 24.47 15.73
CA VAL A 264 -7.00 24.06 14.34
C VAL A 264 -6.64 25.31 13.56
N ASP A 265 -5.37 25.42 13.16
CA ASP A 265 -4.89 26.51 12.30
C ASP A 265 -5.16 26.20 10.81
N GLU A 266 -4.76 27.11 9.92
CA GLU A 266 -4.99 26.98 8.48
C GLU A 266 -4.29 25.76 7.88
N SER A 267 -3.09 25.41 8.36
CA SER A 267 -2.36 24.23 7.87
C SER A 267 -3.06 22.95 8.29
N ALA A 268 -3.47 22.85 9.55
CA ALA A 268 -4.26 21.72 10.05
C ALA A 268 -5.60 21.60 9.32
N ALA A 269 -6.28 22.72 9.07
CA ALA A 269 -7.54 22.76 8.32
C ALA A 269 -7.41 22.21 6.89
N MET A 270 -6.40 22.65 6.13
CA MET A 270 -6.15 22.14 4.77
C MET A 270 -5.89 20.62 4.75
N LYS A 271 -5.13 20.13 5.72
CA LYS A 271 -4.83 18.70 5.84
C LYS A 271 -6.05 17.89 6.25
N LEU A 272 -6.86 18.41 7.17
CA LEU A 272 -8.13 17.80 7.56
C LEU A 272 -9.14 17.76 6.40
N HIS A 273 -9.16 18.77 5.54
CA HIS A 273 -9.94 18.75 4.32
C HIS A 273 -9.52 17.61 3.38
N GLN A 274 -8.21 17.41 3.17
CA GLN A 274 -7.70 16.27 2.39
C GLN A 274 -8.12 14.91 2.99
N VAL A 275 -8.03 14.78 4.32
CA VAL A 275 -8.51 13.58 5.03
C VAL A 275 -10.01 13.38 4.80
N ALA A 276 -10.82 14.43 4.89
CA ALA A 276 -12.26 14.35 4.70
C ALA A 276 -12.63 13.92 3.27
N VAL A 277 -12.02 14.51 2.25
CA VAL A 277 -12.23 14.12 0.84
C VAL A 277 -11.81 12.66 0.62
N ALA A 278 -10.69 12.22 1.19
CA ALA A 278 -10.26 10.83 1.07
C ALA A 278 -11.24 9.85 1.75
N LEU A 279 -11.79 10.21 2.91
CA LEU A 279 -12.82 9.44 3.61
C LEU A 279 -14.15 9.41 2.84
N GLU A 280 -14.51 10.50 2.15
CA GLU A 280 -15.69 10.54 1.28
C GLU A 280 -15.55 9.51 0.15
N GLN A 281 -14.37 9.46 -0.51
CA GLN A 281 -14.09 8.49 -1.57
C GLN A 281 -14.03 7.03 -1.07
N ARG A 282 -13.84 6.83 0.24
CA ARG A 282 -13.68 5.53 0.89
C ARG A 282 -14.70 5.33 2.02
N PRO A 283 -16.00 5.16 1.72
CA PRO A 283 -17.06 5.18 2.72
C PRO A 283 -17.02 4.02 3.72
N SER A 284 -16.32 2.93 3.40
CA SER A 284 -16.12 1.79 4.30
C SER A 284 -15.08 2.02 5.39
N LEU A 285 -14.39 3.15 5.39
CA LEU A 285 -13.32 3.43 6.36
C LEU A 285 -13.82 4.29 7.51
N ASN A 286 -13.39 3.95 8.71
CA ASN A 286 -13.56 4.78 9.90
C ASN A 286 -12.23 5.41 10.29
N LEU A 287 -12.29 6.63 10.81
CA LEU A 287 -11.14 7.36 11.33
C LEU A 287 -11.11 7.25 12.85
N LEU A 288 -9.97 6.82 13.38
CA LEU A 288 -9.65 6.89 14.80
C LEU A 288 -8.63 7.99 15.02
N VAL A 289 -8.95 8.89 15.95
CA VAL A 289 -8.22 10.12 16.26
C VAL A 289 -7.57 9.95 17.62
N GLN A 290 -6.25 9.93 17.68
CA GLN A 290 -5.48 9.79 18.91
C GLN A 290 -4.71 11.08 19.21
N GLY A 291 -5.01 11.68 20.37
CA GLY A 291 -4.31 12.88 20.82
C GLY A 291 -2.84 12.59 21.14
N ALA A 292 -1.97 13.52 20.78
CA ALA A 292 -0.54 13.44 21.06
C ALA A 292 -0.01 14.77 21.64
N TYR A 293 1.07 14.67 22.39
CA TYR A 293 1.82 15.83 22.91
C TYR A 293 3.32 15.56 22.87
N THR A 294 4.12 16.61 23.02
CA THR A 294 5.56 16.48 23.29
C THR A 294 5.88 17.10 24.65
N ALA A 295 6.45 16.30 25.55
CA ALA A 295 6.75 16.78 26.90
C ALA A 295 7.74 17.97 26.93
N ALA A 296 8.59 18.14 25.91
CA ALA A 296 9.54 19.25 25.87
C ALA A 296 8.86 20.59 25.52
N ASP A 297 8.14 20.62 24.39
CA ASP A 297 7.60 21.87 23.84
C ASP A 297 6.26 22.23 24.48
N ASP A 298 5.36 21.25 24.65
CA ASP A 298 4.04 21.49 25.24
C ASP A 298 4.15 21.86 26.72
N LEU A 299 5.09 21.28 27.47
CA LEU A 299 5.28 21.65 28.89
C LEU A 299 5.71 23.11 29.01
N ARG A 300 6.69 23.53 28.21
CA ARG A 300 7.15 24.91 28.20
C ARG A 300 6.01 25.85 27.82
N ALA A 301 5.30 25.56 26.74
CA ALA A 301 4.20 26.40 26.27
C ALA A 301 3.06 26.49 27.29
N LEU A 302 2.70 25.39 27.95
CA LEU A 302 1.70 25.40 29.02
C LEU A 302 2.15 26.23 30.24
N LYS A 303 3.44 26.18 30.60
CA LYS A 303 3.99 27.04 31.66
C LYS A 303 3.95 28.51 31.27
N GLU A 304 4.27 28.83 30.02
CA GLU A 304 4.23 30.21 29.51
C GLU A 304 2.79 30.74 29.49
N LEU A 305 1.82 29.90 29.11
CA LEU A 305 0.40 30.23 29.17
C LEU A 305 -0.12 30.41 30.60
N ALA A 306 0.31 29.55 31.54
CA ALA A 306 -0.06 29.67 32.95
C ALA A 306 0.47 30.97 33.57
N LEU A 307 1.76 31.28 33.33
CA LEU A 307 2.38 32.51 33.78
C LEU A 307 1.73 33.74 33.14
N ALA A 308 1.45 33.71 31.83
CA ALA A 308 0.76 34.79 31.16
C ALA A 308 -0.61 35.06 31.81
N ARG A 309 -1.39 34.01 32.12
CA ARG A 309 -2.68 34.15 32.82
C ARG A 309 -2.52 34.80 34.20
N GLN A 310 -1.53 34.35 34.99
CA GLN A 310 -1.22 34.94 36.29
C GLN A 310 -0.87 36.43 36.18
N MET A 311 -0.06 36.80 35.19
CA MET A 311 0.31 38.19 34.94
C MET A 311 -0.90 39.05 34.54
N GLN A 312 -1.85 38.50 33.75
CA GLN A 312 -3.09 39.20 33.42
C GLN A 312 -3.99 39.40 34.63
N GLU A 313 -4.09 38.39 35.51
CA GLU A 313 -4.82 38.49 36.78
C GLU A 313 -4.17 39.52 37.73
N ALA A 314 -2.86 39.71 37.64
CA ALA A 314 -2.11 40.78 38.30
C ALA A 314 -2.26 42.17 37.63
N GLY A 315 -3.05 42.28 36.55
CA GLY A 315 -3.39 43.54 35.89
C GLY A 315 -2.60 43.85 34.61
N LEU A 316 -1.73 42.95 34.15
CA LEU A 316 -0.96 43.16 32.91
C LEU A 316 -1.84 43.00 31.67
N SER A 317 -1.78 43.96 30.75
CA SER A 317 -2.57 43.90 29.52
C SER A 317 -2.07 42.82 28.54
N LYS A 318 -2.96 42.30 27.68
CA LYS A 318 -2.57 41.37 26.61
C LYS A 318 -1.54 41.99 25.63
N ALA A 319 -1.64 43.29 25.38
CA ALA A 319 -0.68 44.02 24.55
C ALA A 319 0.70 44.08 25.20
N ALA A 320 0.77 44.31 26.52
CA ALA A 320 2.01 44.29 27.29
C ALA A 320 2.68 42.92 27.29
N LEU A 321 1.89 41.84 27.43
CA LEU A 321 2.39 40.46 27.31
C LEU A 321 2.99 40.16 25.94
N LEU A 322 2.29 40.51 24.86
CA LEU A 322 2.75 40.26 23.49
C LEU A 322 3.99 41.09 23.14
N ALA A 323 4.03 42.35 23.60
CA ALA A 323 5.15 43.24 23.34
C ALA A 323 6.36 42.99 24.26
N ARG A 324 6.18 42.21 25.35
CA ARG A 324 7.16 42.05 26.44
C ARG A 324 7.76 43.41 26.87
N ASN A 325 6.87 44.39 27.04
CA ASN A 325 7.21 45.78 27.34
C ASN A 325 7.73 45.96 28.79
N GLU A 326 8.09 47.18 29.18
CA GLU A 326 8.64 47.49 30.51
C GLU A 326 7.76 46.99 31.67
N GLU A 327 6.43 47.02 31.54
CA GLU A 327 5.50 46.50 32.55
C GLU A 327 5.65 44.98 32.73
N TRP A 328 5.80 44.25 31.64
CA TRP A 328 6.07 42.81 31.66
C TRP A 328 7.43 42.51 32.30
N GLN A 329 8.47 43.27 31.92
CA GLN A 329 9.83 43.09 32.44
C GLN A 329 9.89 43.33 33.95
N ALA A 330 9.25 44.40 34.42
CA ALA A 330 9.14 44.72 35.85
C ALA A 330 8.43 43.60 36.62
N LEU A 331 7.37 43.03 36.05
CA LEU A 331 6.62 41.95 36.69
C LEU A 331 7.44 40.65 36.77
N VAL A 332 8.19 40.30 35.73
CA VAL A 332 9.13 39.16 35.75
C VAL A 332 10.16 39.31 36.86
N ALA A 333 10.77 40.50 37.00
CA ALA A 333 11.76 40.76 38.04
C ALA A 333 11.17 40.62 39.45
N VAL A 334 9.96 41.18 39.65
CA VAL A 334 9.23 41.09 40.92
C VAL A 334 8.87 39.64 41.26
N ASP A 335 8.36 38.88 40.30
CA ASP A 335 8.00 37.47 40.49
C ASP A 335 9.23 36.62 40.81
N CYS A 336 10.37 36.85 40.13
CA CYS A 336 11.63 36.14 40.41
C CYS A 336 12.11 36.40 41.84
N ASP A 337 12.15 37.68 42.25
CA ASP A 337 12.52 38.08 43.60
C ASP A 337 11.62 37.39 44.65
N GLN A 338 10.30 37.43 44.46
CA GLN A 338 9.34 36.82 45.40
C GLN A 338 9.51 35.31 45.53
N LEU A 339 9.70 34.61 44.41
CA LEU A 339 9.85 33.16 44.38
C LEU A 339 11.14 32.69 45.05
N TYR A 340 12.25 33.39 44.82
CA TYR A 340 13.59 32.91 45.20
C TYR A 340 14.25 33.67 46.35
N ARG A 341 13.60 34.66 46.99
CA ARG A 341 14.16 35.44 48.13
C ARG A 341 14.77 34.59 49.25
N LYS A 342 14.23 33.38 49.48
CA LYS A 342 14.70 32.43 50.51
C LYS A 342 15.71 31.39 50.01
N ASN A 343 16.12 31.47 48.74
CA ASN A 343 17.05 30.55 48.09
C ASN A 343 18.27 31.33 47.56
N PRO A 344 19.34 31.50 48.37
CA PRO A 344 20.48 32.36 48.02
C PRO A 344 21.16 32.01 46.69
N GLU A 345 21.20 30.73 46.31
CA GLU A 345 21.83 30.27 45.07
C GLU A 345 21.06 30.74 43.83
N ARG A 346 19.72 30.65 43.86
CA ARG A 346 18.86 31.08 42.75
C ARG A 346 18.55 32.57 42.78
N TYR A 347 18.55 33.18 43.97
CA TYR A 347 18.29 34.61 44.15
C TYR A 347 19.32 35.51 43.45
N ALA A 348 20.58 35.08 43.38
CA ALA A 348 21.63 35.81 42.68
C ALA A 348 21.29 36.03 41.19
N ALA A 349 20.64 35.04 40.56
CA ALA A 349 20.16 35.11 39.19
C ALA A 349 18.87 35.94 39.03
N CYS A 350 18.08 36.13 40.10
CA CYS A 350 16.96 37.09 40.09
C CYS A 350 17.44 38.54 40.28
N SER A 351 18.65 38.74 40.81
CA SER A 351 19.25 40.06 41.07
C SER A 351 20.20 40.52 39.95
N SER A 352 20.35 39.75 38.87
CA SER A 352 21.14 40.12 37.69
C SER A 352 20.31 41.01 36.74
N ASP A 353 20.97 41.74 35.84
CA ASP A 353 20.30 42.49 34.76
C ASP A 353 19.89 41.57 33.58
N ASP A 354 20.02 40.25 33.72
CA ASP A 354 19.68 39.26 32.69
C ASP A 354 18.21 38.84 32.82
N LEU A 355 17.35 39.52 32.07
CA LEU A 355 15.92 39.29 32.05
C LEU A 355 15.53 37.89 31.54
N ASP A 356 16.30 37.30 30.61
CA ASP A 356 16.03 35.96 30.10
C ASP A 356 16.28 34.90 31.17
N GLN A 357 17.30 35.11 32.00
CA GLN A 357 17.59 34.27 33.16
C GLN A 357 16.49 34.39 34.23
N GLN A 358 16.04 35.61 34.53
CA GLN A 358 14.92 35.85 35.46
C GLN A 358 13.64 35.16 34.96
N PHE A 359 13.29 35.39 33.70
CA PHE A 359 12.10 34.79 33.08
C PHE A 359 12.16 33.26 33.13
N SER A 360 13.32 32.68 32.81
CA SER A 360 13.52 31.22 32.87
C SER A 360 13.28 30.66 34.27
N LEU A 361 13.70 31.36 35.33
CA LEU A 361 13.47 30.96 36.72
C LEU A 361 12.00 31.05 37.15
N VAL A 362 11.31 32.13 36.74
CA VAL A 362 9.87 32.31 36.98
C VAL A 362 9.07 31.23 36.24
N LEU A 363 9.45 30.95 35.00
CA LEU A 363 8.81 29.91 34.18
C LEU A 363 9.04 28.51 34.76
N GLN A 364 10.23 28.21 35.28
CA GLN A 364 10.51 26.92 35.93
C GLN A 364 9.64 26.68 37.17
N ALA A 365 9.30 27.73 37.92
CA ALA A 365 8.44 27.65 39.10
C ALA A 365 6.96 27.37 38.77
N GLN A 366 6.55 27.53 37.51
CA GLN A 366 5.19 27.18 37.09
C GLN A 366 4.96 25.67 37.21
N GLU A 367 3.89 25.30 37.92
CA GLU A 367 3.46 23.92 38.08
C GLU A 367 2.54 23.53 36.91
N VAL A 368 3.05 22.65 36.04
CA VAL A 368 2.24 21.99 35.01
C VAL A 368 2.33 20.49 35.22
N THR A 369 1.17 19.85 35.37
CA THR A 369 1.06 18.42 35.67
C THR A 369 1.02 17.59 34.38
N GLY A 370 1.35 16.29 34.50
CA GLY A 370 1.17 15.34 33.39
C GLY A 370 -0.29 15.26 32.93
N GLU A 371 -1.25 15.46 33.83
CA GLU A 371 -2.68 15.50 33.51
C GLU A 371 -3.03 16.66 32.58
N GLN A 372 -2.41 17.83 32.75
CA GLN A 372 -2.64 18.97 31.85
C GLN A 372 -2.09 18.72 30.44
N LEU A 373 -0.96 18.02 30.32
CA LEU A 373 -0.43 17.58 29.02
C LEU A 373 -1.35 16.56 28.35
N GLN A 374 -1.87 15.61 29.12
CA GLN A 374 -2.84 14.63 28.62
C GLN A 374 -4.16 15.31 28.21
N ALA A 375 -4.63 16.28 28.99
CA ALA A 375 -5.81 17.07 28.66
C ALA A 375 -5.61 17.89 27.38
N LEU A 376 -4.43 18.48 27.17
CA LEU A 376 -4.08 19.17 25.91
C LEU A 376 -4.19 18.22 24.71
N ALA A 377 -3.59 17.03 24.80
CA ALA A 377 -3.66 16.02 23.75
C ALA A 377 -5.12 15.55 23.49
N GLY A 378 -5.89 15.31 24.55
CA GLY A 378 -7.32 14.96 24.43
C GLY A 378 -8.13 16.08 23.76
N ASN A 379 -7.87 17.33 24.11
CA ASN A 379 -8.51 18.49 23.50
C ASN A 379 -8.15 18.64 22.01
N ARG A 380 -6.91 18.34 21.62
CA ARG A 380 -6.51 18.30 20.20
C ARG A 380 -7.28 17.24 19.42
N ALA A 381 -7.42 16.04 19.97
CA ALA A 381 -8.20 14.97 19.33
C ALA A 381 -9.69 15.35 19.19
N LEU A 382 -10.27 15.98 20.21
CA LEU A 382 -11.63 16.51 20.16
C LEU A 382 -11.77 17.64 19.14
N ALA A 383 -10.80 18.55 19.06
CA ALA A 383 -10.78 19.63 18.07
C ALA A 383 -10.76 19.08 16.63
N VAL A 384 -9.92 18.09 16.35
CA VAL A 384 -9.89 17.38 15.05
C VAL A 384 -11.24 16.73 14.74
N LYS A 385 -11.81 15.99 15.70
CA LYS A 385 -13.12 15.36 15.52
C LYS A 385 -14.19 16.40 15.19
N ASN A 386 -14.32 17.43 16.01
CA ASN A 386 -15.34 18.46 15.82
C ASN A 386 -15.17 19.17 14.48
N TYR A 387 -13.94 19.49 14.08
CA TYR A 387 -13.66 20.09 12.78
C TYR A 387 -14.15 19.20 11.62
N LEU A 388 -13.82 17.90 11.64
CA LEU A 388 -14.28 16.97 10.59
C LEU A 388 -15.81 16.85 10.53
N LEU A 389 -16.49 16.91 11.67
CA LEU A 389 -17.95 16.80 11.76
C LEU A 389 -18.66 18.09 11.33
N GLU A 390 -18.19 19.24 11.82
CA GLU A 390 -18.88 20.52 11.69
C GLU A 390 -18.47 21.28 10.42
N ASN A 391 -17.20 21.22 10.02
CA ASN A 391 -16.65 21.96 8.89
C ASN A 391 -16.58 21.12 7.61
N GLU A 392 -16.29 19.82 7.73
CA GLU A 392 -16.13 18.93 6.57
C GLU A 392 -17.30 17.95 6.38
N ALA A 393 -18.32 18.01 7.24
CA ALA A 393 -19.53 17.16 7.18
C ALA A 393 -19.26 15.64 7.17
N VAL A 394 -18.14 15.19 7.76
CA VAL A 394 -17.86 13.76 7.93
C VAL A 394 -18.87 13.17 8.93
N PRO A 395 -19.56 12.07 8.58
CA PRO A 395 -20.54 11.44 9.48
C PRO A 395 -19.96 11.08 10.86
N ALA A 396 -20.73 11.35 11.91
CA ALA A 396 -20.27 11.16 13.30
C ALA A 396 -20.00 9.69 13.66
N ASP A 397 -20.63 8.75 12.97
CA ASP A 397 -20.41 7.31 13.09
C ASP A 397 -19.12 6.83 12.38
N ARG A 398 -18.38 7.74 11.75
CA ARG A 398 -17.10 7.46 11.08
C ARG A 398 -15.88 8.05 11.77
N VAL A 399 -16.04 8.90 12.80
CA VAL A 399 -14.91 9.56 13.49
C VAL A 399 -14.95 9.30 15.00
N PHE A 400 -13.94 8.57 15.47
CA PHE A 400 -13.82 8.11 16.83
C PHE A 400 -12.58 8.72 17.49
N VAL A 401 -12.68 9.09 18.77
CA VAL A 401 -11.52 9.54 19.56
C VAL A 401 -11.04 8.37 20.41
N LYS A 402 -9.75 8.10 20.38
CA LYS A 402 -9.12 7.07 21.21
C LYS A 402 -8.98 7.60 22.65
N GLY A 403 -9.23 6.73 23.64
CA GLY A 403 -9.24 7.13 25.04
C GLY A 403 -7.85 7.40 25.64
N ASP A 404 -6.81 6.75 25.10
CA ASP A 404 -5.41 6.98 25.47
C ASP A 404 -4.75 8.02 24.56
N VAL A 405 -3.85 8.81 25.14
CA VAL A 405 -3.00 9.78 24.45
C VAL A 405 -1.55 9.31 24.45
N VAL A 406 -0.74 9.84 23.53
CA VAL A 406 0.67 9.47 23.37
C VAL A 406 1.61 10.67 23.48
N ASN A 407 2.86 10.40 23.87
CA ASN A 407 3.93 11.40 23.98
C ASN A 407 5.00 11.14 22.90
N ASP A 408 4.63 11.28 21.64
CA ASP A 408 5.49 10.99 20.48
C ASP A 408 5.44 12.07 19.39
N PHE A 409 4.41 12.92 19.40
CA PHE A 409 4.12 13.88 18.34
C PHE A 409 3.38 15.10 18.89
N GLN A 410 3.67 16.28 18.33
CA GLN A 410 3.05 17.53 18.74
C GLN A 410 1.73 17.77 17.96
N GLY A 411 0.69 17.03 18.31
CA GLY A 411 -0.58 17.14 17.61
C GLY A 411 -1.53 15.96 17.81
N VAL A 412 -1.95 15.36 16.70
CA VAL A 412 -2.88 14.23 16.66
C VAL A 412 -2.39 13.20 15.65
N ASN A 413 -2.39 11.92 16.06
CA ASN A 413 -2.16 10.78 15.19
C ASN A 413 -3.52 10.23 14.71
N LEU A 414 -3.62 9.96 13.42
CA LEU A 414 -4.80 9.40 12.78
C LEU A 414 -4.55 7.92 12.44
N GLN A 415 -5.59 7.11 12.60
CA GLN A 415 -5.56 5.68 12.30
C GLN A 415 -6.82 5.30 11.52
N ILE A 416 -6.69 4.37 10.59
CA ILE A 416 -7.86 3.80 9.89
C ILE A 416 -8.33 2.57 10.65
N ASN A 417 -9.61 2.55 10.96
CA ASN A 417 -10.31 1.42 11.56
C ASN A 417 -11.34 0.86 10.56
N PHE A 418 -11.61 -0.45 10.66
CA PHE A 418 -12.30 -1.24 9.62
C PHE A 418 -13.53 -1.97 10.14
#